data_AF-A0A2U1P1Q2-F1
#
_entry.id   AF-A0A2U1P1Q2-F1
#
_cell.length_a   1.000
_cell.length_b   1.000
_cell.length_c   1.000
_cell.angle_alpha   90.00
_cell.angle_beta   90.00
_cell.angle_gamma   90.00
#
_symmetry.space_group_name_H-M   'P 1'
#
loop_
_entity.id
_entity.type
_entity.pdbx_description
1 polymer ?
#
loop_
_entity_poly.entity_id
_entity_poly.type
_entity_poly.pdbx_seq_one_letter_code
_entity_poly.pdbx_strand_id
1 'polypeptide(L)'
;MFQAVAEARSSEAFVALCLLTVAGTSLITQKLGFSDTLGAFLAGALLAFSKREMAKSKNHTAHNQSAKAHKNGIKKPRKHRNTSTKGMDPKFLRNQRYARKHNKQGGESAVEE
;
A
#
# COMPACT_ATOMS: atom_id res chain seq x y z
N MET A 1 13.55 23.38 -5.06
CA MET A 1 14.85 23.41 -4.37
C MET A 1 14.96 22.33 -3.29
N PHE A 2 14.21 22.42 -2.18
CA PHE A 2 14.28 21.42 -1.10
C PHE A 2 13.92 19.98 -1.53
N GLN A 3 12.98 19.83 -2.46
CA GLN A 3 12.54 18.53 -2.97
C GLN A 3 13.63 17.81 -3.81
N ALA A 4 14.40 18.55 -4.59
CA ALA A 4 15.52 18.01 -5.39
C ALA A 4 16.71 17.57 -4.51
N VAL A 5 16.96 18.27 -3.40
CA VAL A 5 17.98 17.89 -2.42
C VAL A 5 17.53 16.70 -1.57
N ALA A 6 16.24 16.60 -1.26
CA ALA A 6 15.67 15.45 -0.55
C ALA A 6 15.80 14.15 -1.38
N GLU A 7 15.66 14.24 -2.70
CA GLU A 7 15.82 13.10 -3.64
C GLU A 7 17.28 12.63 -3.75
N ALA A 8 18.25 13.54 -3.63
CA ALA A 8 19.68 13.24 -3.72
C ALA A 8 20.22 12.39 -2.55
N ARG A 9 19.49 12.23 -1.43
CA ARG A 9 19.87 11.45 -0.22
C ARG A 9 21.25 11.73 0.39
N SER A 10 21.97 12.77 -0.06
CA SER A 10 23.28 13.16 0.45
C SER A 10 23.11 14.03 1.71
N SER A 11 23.71 13.61 2.82
CA SER A 11 23.73 14.38 4.07
C SER A 11 24.46 15.72 3.94
N GLU A 12 25.45 15.79 3.06
CA GLU A 12 26.28 16.98 2.83
C GLU A 12 25.49 18.07 2.10
N ALA A 13 24.73 17.70 1.06
CA ALA A 13 23.86 18.62 0.33
C ALA A 13 22.77 19.23 1.23
N PHE A 14 22.28 18.44 2.20
CA PHE A 14 21.32 18.92 3.19
C PHE A 14 21.92 19.94 4.17
N VAL A 15 23.13 19.67 4.67
CA VAL A 15 23.84 20.60 5.56
C VAL A 15 24.17 21.90 4.82
N ALA A 16 24.66 21.82 3.58
CA ALA A 16 24.94 22.98 2.75
C ALA A 16 23.69 23.84 2.50
N LEU A 17 22.54 23.20 2.21
CA LEU A 17 21.27 23.91 2.04
C LEU A 17 20.78 24.56 3.34
N CYS A 18 20.95 23.90 4.49
CA CYS A 18 20.63 24.50 5.79
C CYS A 18 21.48 25.74 6.08
N LEU A 19 22.79 25.68 5.83
CA LEU A 19 23.67 26.82 6.04
C LEU A 19 23.37 27.96 5.05
N LEU A 20 23.10 27.63 3.78
CA LEU A 20 22.72 28.61 2.76
C LEU A 20 21.41 29.32 3.11
N THR A 21 20.41 28.58 3.61
CA THR A 21 19.10 29.15 3.96
C THR A 21 19.18 30.03 5.20
N VAL A 22 19.95 29.65 6.23
CA VAL A 22 20.20 30.47 7.42
C VAL A 22 20.98 31.74 7.06
N ALA A 23 22.05 31.63 6.28
CA ALA A 23 22.84 32.79 5.86
C ALA A 23 22.04 33.73 4.91
N GLY A 24 21.31 33.16 3.96
CA GLY A 24 20.51 33.92 2.99
C GLY A 24 19.33 34.66 3.62
N THR A 25 18.59 34.02 4.52
CA THR A 25 17.48 34.67 5.23
C THR A 25 17.97 35.77 6.16
N SER A 26 19.10 35.58 6.85
CA SER A 26 19.73 36.60 7.70
C SER A 26 20.15 37.84 6.90
N LEU A 27 20.79 37.64 5.74
CA LEU A 27 21.19 38.74 4.85
C LEU A 27 19.99 39.49 4.28
N ILE A 28 18.93 38.78 3.89
CA ILE A 28 17.70 39.40 3.36
C ILE A 28 17.02 40.23 4.45
N THR A 29 16.90 39.73 5.69
CA THR A 29 16.30 40.49 6.79
C THR A 29 17.11 41.73 7.15
N GLN A 30 18.44 41.64 7.12
CA GLN A 30 19.32 42.80 7.32
C GLN A 30 19.17 43.84 6.22
N LYS A 31 19.05 43.42 4.95
CA LYS A 31 18.84 44.31 3.80
C LYS A 31 17.47 44.99 3.80
N LEU A 32 16.47 44.37 4.42
CA LEU A 32 15.14 44.91 4.61
C LEU A 32 14.98 45.73 5.90
N GLY A 33 16.04 45.87 6.71
CA GLY A 33 16.04 46.67 7.94
C GLY A 33 15.37 45.99 9.15
N PHE A 34 15.14 44.68 9.09
CA PHE A 34 14.62 43.90 10.21
C PHE A 34 15.73 43.36 11.12
N SER A 35 15.37 43.04 12.36
CA SER A 35 16.28 42.44 13.35
C SER A 35 16.75 41.03 12.94
N ASP A 36 18.01 40.71 13.23
CA ASP A 36 18.59 39.38 13.00
C ASP A 36 17.83 38.24 13.68
N THR A 37 17.19 38.52 14.82
CA THR A 37 16.33 37.57 15.55
C THR A 37 15.12 37.12 14.73
N LEU A 38 14.55 38.02 13.91
CA LEU A 38 13.44 37.71 13.02
C LEU A 38 13.93 36.82 11.87
N GLY A 39 15.11 37.11 11.32
CA GLY A 39 15.75 36.28 10.28
C GLY A 39 15.99 34.85 10.75
N ALA A 40 16.54 34.68 11.96
CA ALA A 40 16.77 33.37 12.57
C ALA A 40 15.46 32.59 12.80
N PHE A 41 14.40 33.26 13.27
CA PHE A 41 13.08 32.65 13.46
C PHE A 41 12.46 32.18 12.15
N LEU A 42 12.51 33.02 11.10
CA LEU A 42 12.02 32.66 9.77
C LEU A 42 12.82 31.51 9.14
N ALA A 43 14.15 31.49 9.30
CA ALA A 43 15.01 30.40 8.86
C ALA A 43 14.62 29.07 9.52
N GLY A 44 14.43 29.09 10.85
CA GLY A 44 13.99 27.93 11.62
C GLY A 44 12.61 27.42 11.19
N ALA A 45 11.67 28.34 10.96
CA ALA A 45 10.33 27.98 10.47
C ALA A 45 10.40 27.29 9.09
N LEU A 46 11.15 27.86 8.14
CA LEU A 46 11.32 27.29 6.79
C LEU A 46 12.01 25.92 6.80
N LEU A 47 13.02 25.72 7.66
CA LEU A 47 13.70 24.43 7.82
C LEU A 47 12.82 23.37 8.49
N ALA A 48 11.96 23.77 9.44
CA ALA A 48 11.06 22.86 10.13
C ALA A 48 10.04 22.20 9.19
N PHE A 49 9.60 22.91 8.14
CA PHE A 49 8.75 22.32 7.09
C PHE A 49 9.51 21.33 6.21
N SER A 50 10.80 21.58 5.93
CA SER A 50 11.61 20.73 5.04
C SER A 50 12.11 19.44 5.71
N LYS A 51 12.37 19.46 7.02
CA LYS A 51 12.90 18.31 7.77
C LYS A 51 11.92 17.13 7.86
N ARG A 52 10.61 17.40 7.80
CA ARG A 52 9.57 16.36 7.87
C ARG A 52 9.58 15.40 6.68
N GLU A 53 9.97 15.86 5.50
CA GLU A 53 10.06 15.04 4.29
C GLU A 53 11.26 14.06 4.32
N MET A 54 12.32 14.41 5.04
CA MET A 54 13.58 13.63 5.06
C MET A 54 13.69 12.67 6.25
N ALA A 55 12.73 12.71 7.18
CA ALA A 55 12.69 11.76 8.28
C ALA A 55 12.41 10.34 7.75
N LYS A 56 13.26 9.37 8.12
CA LYS A 56 13.05 7.97 7.75
C LYS A 56 11.68 7.51 8.25
N SER A 57 10.82 7.05 7.34
CA SER A 57 9.54 6.43 7.67
C SER A 57 9.70 4.92 7.90
N LYS A 58 8.67 4.27 8.44
CA LYS A 58 8.69 2.83 8.70
C LYS A 58 8.64 2.05 7.37
N ASN A 59 9.65 1.21 7.11
CA ASN A 59 9.79 0.49 5.84
C ASN A 59 8.81 -0.69 5.65
N HIS A 60 8.31 -1.29 6.74
CA HIS A 60 7.34 -2.39 6.69
C HIS A 60 6.58 -2.51 8.02
N THR A 61 5.28 -2.88 7.98
CA THR A 61 4.56 -3.25 9.21
C THR A 61 3.44 -4.26 9.00
N ALA A 62 3.46 -5.34 9.79
CA ALA A 62 2.33 -6.25 9.96
C ALA A 62 1.39 -5.82 11.10
N HIS A 63 1.65 -4.66 11.71
CA HIS A 63 0.83 -4.16 12.80
C HIS A 63 -0.58 -3.86 12.27
N ASN A 64 -1.60 -4.26 13.03
CA ASN A 64 -3.02 -4.13 12.68
C ASN A 64 -3.51 -4.99 11.49
N GLN A 65 -2.68 -5.85 10.88
CA GLN A 65 -3.15 -6.73 9.80
C GLN A 65 -4.12 -7.79 10.32
N SER A 66 -3.78 -8.44 11.43
CA SER A 66 -4.65 -9.44 12.07
C SER A 66 -5.97 -8.83 12.55
N ALA A 67 -5.92 -7.69 13.25
CA ALA A 67 -7.14 -7.02 13.72
C ALA A 67 -8.09 -6.64 12.57
N LYS A 68 -7.57 -6.16 11.43
CA LYS A 68 -8.37 -5.91 10.22
C LYS A 68 -8.95 -7.18 9.61
N ALA A 69 -8.16 -8.25 9.50
CA ALA A 69 -8.63 -9.54 9.00
C ALA A 69 -9.74 -10.15 9.87
N HIS A 70 -9.70 -9.91 11.18
CA HIS A 70 -10.67 -10.41 12.13
C HIS A 70 -11.89 -9.49 12.31
N LYS A 71 -11.86 -8.21 11.88
CA LYS A 71 -12.99 -7.28 12.00
C LYS A 71 -14.30 -7.84 11.40
N ASN A 72 -14.21 -8.47 10.24
CA ASN A 72 -15.34 -9.15 9.58
C ASN A 72 -15.22 -10.68 9.65
N GLY A 73 -14.17 -11.18 10.30
CA GLY A 73 -13.76 -12.57 10.37
C GLY A 73 -13.19 -13.12 9.06
N ILE A 74 -12.23 -14.04 9.17
CA ILE A 74 -11.69 -14.79 8.03
C ILE A 74 -12.75 -15.81 7.58
N LYS A 75 -13.34 -15.58 6.40
CA LYS A 75 -14.41 -16.44 5.87
C LYS A 75 -13.82 -17.74 5.31
N LYS A 76 -14.38 -18.87 5.75
CA LYS A 76 -14.07 -20.19 5.18
C LYS A 76 -14.74 -20.33 3.80
N PRO A 77 -14.17 -21.12 2.87
CA PRO A 77 -14.83 -21.41 1.60
C PRO A 77 -16.20 -22.05 1.85
N ARG A 78 -17.20 -21.64 1.07
CA ARG A 78 -18.56 -22.16 1.19
C ARG A 78 -18.61 -23.60 0.70
N LYS A 79 -19.20 -24.49 1.50
CA LYS A 79 -19.50 -25.87 1.08
C LYS A 79 -20.84 -25.87 0.32
N HIS A 80 -20.83 -26.39 -0.90
CA HIS A 80 -22.02 -26.60 -1.71
C HIS A 80 -22.24 -28.11 -1.89
N ARG A 81 -23.50 -28.54 -2.13
CA ARG A 81 -23.83 -29.95 -2.39
C ARG A 81 -23.02 -30.52 -3.56
N ASN A 82 -22.83 -29.71 -4.60
CA ASN A 82 -22.03 -30.04 -5.77
C ASN A 82 -20.88 -29.04 -5.87
N THR A 83 -19.64 -29.48 -5.72
CA THR A 83 -18.44 -28.66 -5.91
C THR A 83 -18.02 -28.61 -7.38
N SER A 84 -17.17 -27.64 -7.72
CA SER A 84 -16.58 -27.59 -9.07
C SER A 84 -15.71 -28.82 -9.33
N THR A 85 -15.84 -29.42 -10.51
CA THR A 85 -14.97 -30.51 -10.99
C THR A 85 -13.83 -30.00 -11.88
N LYS A 86 -13.57 -28.68 -11.89
CA LYS A 86 -12.47 -28.09 -12.65
C LYS A 86 -11.13 -28.63 -12.14
N GLY A 87 -10.31 -29.17 -13.06
CA GLY A 87 -9.02 -29.78 -12.73
C GLY A 87 -9.09 -31.28 -12.41
N MET A 88 -10.27 -31.89 -12.49
CA MET A 88 -10.40 -33.36 -12.41
C MET A 88 -9.97 -34.03 -13.73
N ASP A 89 -9.58 -35.30 -13.66
CA ASP A 89 -9.16 -36.10 -14.81
C ASP A 89 -10.17 -36.02 -15.97
N PRO A 90 -9.74 -35.56 -17.16
CA PRO A 90 -10.59 -35.50 -18.35
C PRO A 90 -11.24 -36.84 -18.72
N LYS A 91 -10.56 -37.98 -18.50
CA LYS A 91 -11.10 -39.30 -18.84
C LYS A 91 -12.27 -39.65 -17.91
N PHE A 92 -12.10 -39.46 -16.61
CA PHE A 92 -13.19 -39.59 -15.65
C PHE A 92 -14.39 -38.68 -15.98
N LEU A 93 -14.14 -37.40 -16.32
CA LEU A 93 -15.21 -36.46 -16.64
C LEU A 93 -15.98 -36.83 -17.91
N ARG A 94 -15.30 -37.37 -18.93
CA ARG A 94 -15.94 -37.90 -20.14
C ARG A 94 -16.83 -39.09 -19.80
N ASN A 95 -16.32 -40.05 -19.02
CA ASN A 95 -17.09 -41.22 -18.59
C ASN A 95 -18.33 -40.82 -17.76
N GLN A 96 -18.16 -39.93 -16.77
CA GLN A 96 -19.27 -39.43 -15.95
C GLN A 96 -20.35 -38.73 -16.81
N ARG A 97 -19.95 -38.00 -17.86
CA ARG A 97 -20.88 -37.37 -18.81
C ARG A 97 -21.69 -38.40 -19.58
N TYR A 98 -21.05 -39.45 -20.10
CA TYR A 98 -21.74 -40.52 -20.83
C TYR A 98 -22.69 -41.29 -19.90
N ALA A 99 -22.25 -41.69 -18.71
CA ALA A 99 -23.10 -42.37 -17.73
C ALA A 99 -24.35 -41.54 -17.37
N ARG A 100 -24.17 -40.25 -17.06
CA ARG A 100 -25.29 -39.34 -16.76
C ARG A 100 -26.25 -39.15 -17.93
N LYS A 101 -25.77 -39.26 -19.18
CA LYS A 101 -26.62 -39.14 -20.37
C LYS A 101 -27.64 -40.28 -20.42
N HIS A 102 -27.18 -41.52 -20.21
CA HIS A 102 -28.05 -42.71 -20.30
C HIS A 102 -28.87 -42.97 -19.02
N ASN A 103 -28.37 -42.55 -17.85
CA ASN A 103 -29.13 -42.64 -16.61
C ASN A 103 -30.35 -41.72 -16.58
N LYS A 104 -30.39 -40.63 -17.38
CA LYS A 104 -31.58 -39.77 -17.47
C LYS A 104 -32.76 -40.48 -18.14
N GLN A 105 -32.53 -41.21 -19.23
CA GLN A 105 -33.57 -41.99 -19.90
C GLN A 105 -34.12 -43.11 -19.00
N GLY A 106 -33.25 -43.85 -18.31
CA GLY A 106 -33.68 -44.93 -17.41
C GLY A 106 -34.37 -44.43 -16.14
N GLY A 107 -34.10 -43.18 -15.73
CA GLY A 107 -34.76 -42.54 -14.60
C GLY A 107 -36.22 -42.24 -14.88
N GLU A 108 -36.56 -41.71 -16.06
CA GLU A 108 -37.94 -41.40 -16.47
C GLU A 108 -38.82 -42.66 -16.49
N SER A 109 -38.32 -43.78 -17.03
CA SER A 109 -39.02 -45.07 -16.99
C SER A 109 -39.19 -45.66 -15.58
N ALA A 110 -38.32 -45.29 -14.62
CA ALA A 110 -38.38 -45.78 -13.24
C ALA A 110 -39.24 -44.89 -12.31
N VAL A 111 -39.75 -43.75 -12.79
CA VAL A 111 -40.74 -42.93 -12.06
C VAL A 111 -42.17 -43.22 -12.53
N GLU A 112 -42.33 -43.85 -13.71
CA GLU A 112 -43.63 -44.27 -14.26
C GLU A 112 -44.08 -45.66 -13.77
N GLU A 113 -43.20 -46.40 -13.09
CA GLU A 113 -43.51 -47.65 -12.36
C GLU A 113 -43.63 -47.38 -10.84
#